data_AF-A0A1E4HKF9-F1
#
_entry.id   AF-A0A1E4HKF9-F1
#
_cell.length_a   1.000
_cell.length_b   1.000
_cell.length_c   1.000
_cell.angle_alpha   90.00
_cell.angle_beta   90.00
_cell.angle_gamma   90.00
#
_symmetry.space_group_name_H-M   'P 1'
#
loop_
_entity.id
_entity.type
_entity.pdbx_description
1 polymer ?
#
loop_
_entity_poly.entity_id
_entity_poly.type
_entity_poly.pdbx_seq_one_letter_code
_entity_poly.pdbx_strand_id
1 'polypeptide(L)'
;MALQNDFLTFSANAGANVLSQASYAAAAETATGYVAGTASSAAVNKTLRQASIMAAMIAQFIVDKAAQPVVDDGTISTIETNFIAAILAVAETMNITIPDVSGLTAALAEKLDKTANAVSASKLATARNISLNGVVVGAVNFDGSGNVVITTDTTQLAKLAGAAFTGAVSAPSFNTTP
;
A
#
# COMPACT_ATOMS: atom_id res chain seq x y z
N MET A 1 30.92 -12.35 12.00
CA MET A 1 30.27 -12.98 13.18
C MET A 1 29.29 -14.01 12.67
N ALA A 2 29.20 -15.18 13.31
CA ALA A 2 28.10 -16.09 13.03
C ALA A 2 26.78 -15.41 13.41
N LEU A 3 25.71 -15.62 12.65
CA LEU A 3 24.37 -15.26 13.07
C LEU A 3 24.02 -16.14 14.27
N GLN A 4 24.13 -15.57 15.46
CA GLN A 4 24.07 -16.31 16.71
C GLN A 4 23.14 -15.61 17.68
N ASN A 5 22.28 -16.41 18.32
CA ASN A 5 21.49 -16.04 19.48
C ASN A 5 22.22 -16.58 20.73
N ASP A 6 22.70 -15.68 21.59
CA ASP A 6 23.37 -16.06 22.83
C ASP A 6 22.39 -16.25 24.02
N PHE A 7 21.13 -15.84 23.86
CA PHE A 7 20.11 -15.96 24.91
C PHE A 7 19.56 -17.38 24.96
N LEU A 8 19.97 -18.13 25.99
CA LEU A 8 19.61 -19.54 26.16
C LEU A 8 18.36 -19.72 27.04
N THR A 9 17.61 -20.79 26.75
CA THR A 9 16.49 -21.22 27.59
C THR A 9 16.99 -21.92 28.85
N PHE A 10 16.56 -21.46 30.03
CA PHE A 10 16.91 -22.09 31.30
C PHE A 10 15.99 -23.27 31.63
N SER A 11 16.57 -24.37 32.11
CA SER A 11 15.83 -25.58 32.52
C SER A 11 14.94 -26.19 31.42
N ALA A 12 15.15 -25.98 30.12
CA ALA A 12 14.17 -26.40 29.09
C ALA A 12 14.02 -27.92 28.89
N ASN A 13 15.01 -28.72 29.32
CA ASN A 13 15.04 -30.16 29.05
C ASN A 13 13.98 -30.96 29.82
N ALA A 14 13.60 -32.11 29.26
CA ALA A 14 12.77 -33.09 29.94
C ALA A 14 13.43 -33.56 31.24
N GLY A 15 12.63 -33.73 32.30
CA GLY A 15 13.14 -34.10 33.63
C GLY A 15 13.77 -32.95 34.43
N ALA A 16 13.82 -31.73 33.90
CA ALA A 16 14.27 -30.59 34.68
C ALA A 16 13.37 -30.34 35.90
N ASN A 17 14.00 -30.00 37.03
CA ASN A 17 13.32 -29.74 38.30
C ASN A 17 12.49 -28.47 38.23
N VAL A 18 11.22 -28.59 37.82
CA VAL A 18 10.26 -27.49 37.75
C VAL A 18 8.88 -27.91 38.20
N LEU A 19 8.07 -26.92 38.57
CA LEU A 19 6.64 -27.14 38.73
C LEU A 19 5.95 -27.43 37.38
N SER A 20 4.90 -28.25 37.46
CA SER A 20 3.95 -28.42 36.35
C SER A 20 3.28 -27.07 36.02
N GLN A 21 2.72 -26.94 34.81
CA GLN A 21 2.02 -25.71 34.45
C GLN A 21 0.80 -25.45 35.34
N ALA A 22 0.05 -26.50 35.69
CA ALA A 22 -1.12 -26.39 36.55
C ALA A 22 -0.72 -25.97 37.98
N SER A 23 0.31 -26.58 38.55
CA SER A 23 0.79 -26.25 39.89
C SER A 23 1.35 -24.82 39.96
N TYR A 24 2.05 -24.37 38.92
CA TYR A 24 2.56 -23.00 38.87
C TYR A 24 1.44 -21.97 38.74
N ALA A 25 0.46 -22.20 37.85
CA ALA A 25 -0.68 -21.29 37.67
C ALA A 25 -1.56 -21.16 38.93
N ALA A 26 -1.56 -22.16 39.81
CA ALA A 26 -2.27 -22.14 41.08
C ALA A 26 -1.42 -21.62 42.26
N ALA A 27 -0.12 -21.38 42.05
CA ALA A 27 0.79 -20.95 43.12
C ALA A 27 0.51 -19.49 43.50
N ALA A 28 0.41 -19.18 44.80
CA ALA A 28 0.14 -17.81 45.26
C ALA A 28 1.24 -16.82 44.82
N GLU A 29 2.46 -17.34 44.66
CA GLU A 29 3.66 -16.59 44.28
C GLU A 29 3.59 -16.04 42.85
N THR A 30 2.69 -16.52 41.98
CA THR A 30 2.48 -15.87 40.67
C THR A 30 1.84 -14.49 40.79
N ALA A 31 1.15 -14.21 41.90
CA ALA A 31 0.55 -12.92 42.18
C ALA A 31 1.41 -12.07 43.12
N THR A 32 1.96 -12.66 44.17
CA THR A 32 2.68 -11.92 45.23
C THR A 32 4.20 -11.95 45.09
N GLY A 33 4.74 -12.76 44.17
CA GLY A 33 6.15 -13.13 44.18
C GLY A 33 6.52 -14.04 45.35
N TYR A 34 7.79 -14.45 45.39
CA TYR A 34 8.34 -15.16 46.55
C TYR A 34 8.51 -14.20 47.73
N VAL A 35 7.88 -14.52 48.86
CA VAL A 35 7.97 -13.75 50.10
C VAL A 35 9.13 -14.25 50.98
N ALA A 36 9.34 -13.61 52.14
CA ALA A 36 10.38 -14.01 53.09
C ALA A 36 10.27 -15.50 53.47
N GLY A 37 11.36 -16.25 53.29
CA GLY A 37 11.41 -17.70 53.45
C GLY A 37 12.28 -18.36 52.38
N THR A 38 12.24 -19.70 52.31
CA THR A 38 12.94 -20.45 51.26
C THR A 38 11.96 -20.80 50.15
N ALA A 39 12.20 -20.28 48.93
CA ALA A 39 11.45 -20.68 47.75
C ALA A 39 11.85 -22.08 47.29
N SER A 40 10.87 -22.90 46.88
CA SER A 40 11.17 -24.20 46.28
C SER A 40 11.94 -24.02 44.97
N SER A 41 13.04 -24.78 44.81
CA SER A 41 13.87 -24.73 43.59
C SER A 41 13.06 -25.04 42.32
N ALA A 42 12.07 -25.93 42.41
CA ALA A 42 11.16 -26.23 41.31
C ALA A 42 10.32 -25.02 40.89
N ALA A 43 9.91 -24.19 41.86
CA ALA A 43 9.14 -22.99 41.61
C ALA A 43 10.02 -21.92 40.95
N VAL A 44 11.21 -21.66 41.52
CA VAL A 44 12.17 -20.68 40.99
C VAL A 44 12.59 -21.04 39.57
N ASN A 45 12.94 -22.31 39.33
CA ASN A 45 13.31 -22.78 37.99
C ASN A 45 12.17 -22.62 36.98
N LYS A 46 10.91 -22.75 37.40
CA LYS A 46 9.74 -22.56 36.53
C LYS A 46 9.60 -21.08 36.13
N THR A 47 9.74 -20.16 37.08
CA THR A 47 9.74 -18.71 36.82
C THR A 47 10.88 -18.31 35.88
N LEU A 48 12.11 -18.76 36.16
CA LEU A 48 13.28 -18.49 35.32
C LEU A 48 13.14 -19.10 33.92
N ARG A 49 12.56 -20.30 33.80
CA ARG A 49 12.26 -20.91 32.50
C ARG A 49 11.29 -20.06 31.68
N GLN A 50 10.19 -19.58 32.29
CA GLN A 50 9.22 -18.74 31.58
C GLN A 50 9.83 -17.41 31.11
N ALA A 51 10.72 -16.81 31.89
CA ALA A 51 11.41 -15.60 31.48
C ALA A 51 12.43 -15.87 30.36
N SER A 52 13.32 -16.85 30.55
CA SER A 52 14.40 -17.16 29.60
C SER A 52 13.91 -17.65 28.25
N ILE A 53 12.77 -18.37 28.18
CA ILE A 53 12.21 -18.80 26.90
C ILE A 53 11.68 -17.60 26.07
N MET A 54 11.12 -16.59 26.72
CA MET A 54 10.69 -15.36 26.05
C MET A 54 11.88 -14.55 25.55
N ALA A 55 12.94 -14.43 26.36
CA ALA A 55 14.19 -13.78 25.95
C ALA A 55 14.84 -14.48 24.74
N ALA A 56 14.99 -15.81 24.81
CA ALA A 56 15.53 -16.60 23.72
C ALA A 56 14.69 -16.50 22.43
N MET A 57 13.35 -16.48 22.55
CA MET A 57 12.45 -16.31 21.41
C MET A 57 12.60 -14.95 20.75
N ILE A 58 12.66 -13.86 21.53
CA ILE A 58 12.85 -12.51 21.00
C ILE A 58 14.23 -12.38 20.32
N ALA A 59 15.28 -12.90 20.95
CA ALA A 59 16.62 -12.89 20.36
C ALA A 59 16.67 -13.72 19.06
N GLN A 60 16.00 -14.88 19.01
CA GLN A 60 15.89 -15.67 17.78
C GLN A 60 15.10 -14.93 16.70
N PHE A 61 14.02 -14.24 17.06
CA PHE A 61 13.26 -13.41 16.12
C PHE A 61 14.14 -12.35 15.45
N ILE A 62 15.05 -11.72 16.20
CA ILE A 62 16.01 -10.76 15.64
C ILE A 62 16.94 -11.43 14.64
N VAL A 63 17.51 -12.58 15.00
CA VAL A 63 18.37 -13.36 14.10
C VAL A 63 17.64 -13.71 12.80
N ASP A 64 16.39 -14.19 12.92
CA ASP A 64 15.60 -14.67 11.79
C ASP A 64 15.12 -13.55 10.85
N LYS A 65 14.81 -12.36 11.40
CA LYS A 65 14.22 -11.25 10.63
C LYS A 65 15.21 -10.19 10.20
N ALA A 66 16.21 -9.88 11.01
CA ALA A 66 17.21 -8.85 10.70
C ALA A 66 18.53 -9.42 10.16
N ALA A 67 18.73 -10.75 10.24
CA ALA A 67 20.03 -11.38 10.00
C ALA A 67 21.15 -10.66 10.79
N GLN A 68 20.87 -10.32 12.05
CA GLN A 68 21.84 -9.72 12.98
C GLN A 68 22.08 -10.67 14.16
N PRO A 69 23.31 -10.73 14.69
CA PRO A 69 23.57 -11.47 15.92
C PRO A 69 22.94 -10.78 17.13
N VAL A 70 22.61 -11.57 18.15
CA VAL A 70 22.15 -11.07 19.45
C VAL A 70 23.07 -11.65 20.52
N VAL A 71 24.03 -10.83 20.96
CA VAL A 71 25.14 -11.21 21.86
C VAL A 71 24.80 -10.80 23.30
N ASP A 72 25.04 -11.69 24.26
CA ASP A 72 24.84 -11.43 25.70
C ASP A 72 26.10 -10.78 26.32
N ASP A 73 26.39 -9.53 25.92
CA ASP A 73 27.53 -8.73 26.44
C ASP A 73 27.11 -7.56 27.34
N GLY A 74 25.80 -7.45 27.64
CA GLY A 74 25.21 -6.36 28.43
C GLY A 74 24.92 -5.07 27.65
N THR A 75 25.22 -5.00 26.35
CA THR A 75 25.02 -3.79 25.54
C THR A 75 23.59 -3.70 24.99
N ILE A 76 22.69 -3.16 25.80
CA ILE A 76 21.26 -3.01 25.47
C ILE A 76 21.05 -2.23 24.16
N SER A 77 21.83 -1.19 23.91
CA SER A 77 21.69 -0.33 22.71
C SER A 77 21.88 -1.10 21.39
N THR A 78 22.78 -2.08 21.37
CA THR A 78 23.00 -2.95 20.19
C THR A 78 21.80 -3.85 19.95
N ILE A 79 21.29 -4.48 21.02
CA ILE A 79 20.12 -5.36 20.94
C ILE A 79 18.88 -4.56 20.51
N GLU A 80 18.69 -3.34 21.03
CA GLU A 80 17.60 -2.45 20.64
C GLU A 80 17.67 -2.09 19.15
N THR A 81 18.85 -1.73 18.66
CA THR A 81 19.06 -1.43 17.23
C THR A 81 18.71 -2.64 16.36
N ASN A 82 19.17 -3.83 16.75
CA ASN A 82 18.89 -5.06 16.01
C ASN A 82 17.40 -5.46 16.09
N PHE A 83 16.74 -5.19 17.22
CA PHE A 83 15.30 -5.42 17.37
C PHE A 83 14.47 -4.50 16.48
N ILE A 84 14.81 -3.21 16.40
CA ILE A 84 14.18 -2.27 15.47
C ILE A 84 14.36 -2.74 14.03
N ALA A 85 15.57 -3.16 13.65
CA ALA A 85 15.84 -3.69 12.31
C ALA A 85 14.99 -4.92 11.98
N ALA A 86 14.77 -5.81 12.95
CA ALA A 86 13.93 -7.00 12.78
C ALA A 86 12.45 -6.63 12.53
N ILE A 87 11.93 -5.65 13.28
CA ILE A 87 10.56 -5.16 13.07
C ILE A 87 10.41 -4.47 11.71
N LEU A 88 11.39 -3.66 11.32
CA LEU A 88 11.39 -3.01 10.00
C LEU A 88 11.44 -4.03 8.87
N ALA A 89 12.27 -5.07 8.97
CA ALA A 89 12.32 -6.13 7.98
C ALA A 89 10.96 -6.86 7.83
N VAL A 90 10.24 -7.07 8.94
CA VAL A 90 8.86 -7.61 8.86
C VAL A 90 7.92 -6.61 8.17
N ALA A 91 8.00 -5.33 8.51
CA ALA A 91 7.16 -4.30 7.89
C ALA A 91 7.40 -4.18 6.37
N GLU A 92 8.65 -4.30 5.90
CA GLU A 92 8.99 -4.25 4.47
C GLU A 92 8.41 -5.42 3.67
N THR A 93 8.14 -6.56 4.30
CA THR A 93 7.44 -7.69 3.65
C THR A 93 5.93 -7.48 3.51
N MET A 94 5.37 -6.42 4.11
CA MET A 94 3.94 -6.13 4.02
C MET A 94 3.58 -5.56 2.65
N ASN A 95 2.89 -6.36 1.84
CA ASN A 95 2.48 -5.96 0.50
C ASN A 95 1.11 -5.25 0.56
N ILE A 96 1.09 -3.94 0.86
CA ILE A 96 -0.14 -3.15 0.87
C ILE A 96 -0.66 -2.97 -0.57
N THR A 97 -1.87 -3.45 -0.82
CA THR A 97 -2.57 -3.29 -2.10
C THR A 97 -3.67 -2.23 -2.00
N ILE A 98 -4.18 -1.78 -3.15
CA ILE A 98 -5.28 -0.78 -3.20
C ILE A 98 -6.50 -1.18 -2.34
N PRO A 99 -6.96 -2.46 -2.35
CA PRO A 99 -8.03 -2.92 -1.46
C PRO A 99 -7.77 -2.78 0.04
N ASP A 100 -6.49 -2.78 0.46
CA ASP A 100 -6.12 -2.73 1.89
C ASP A 100 -6.26 -1.32 2.48
N VAL A 101 -6.28 -0.29 1.62
CA VAL A 101 -6.45 1.10 2.04
C VAL A 101 -7.93 1.48 1.91
N SER A 102 -8.62 1.52 3.05
CA SER A 102 -10.04 1.91 3.13
C SER A 102 -10.31 3.22 2.37
N GLY A 103 -11.26 3.19 1.43
CA GLY A 103 -11.66 4.33 0.63
C GLY A 103 -10.78 4.62 -0.61
N LEU A 104 -9.58 4.04 -0.74
CA LEU A 104 -8.70 4.31 -1.89
C LEU A 104 -9.28 3.75 -3.20
N THR A 105 -9.88 2.56 -3.16
CA THR A 105 -10.57 1.97 -4.32
C THR A 105 -11.68 2.89 -4.84
N ALA A 106 -12.50 3.44 -3.94
CA ALA A 106 -13.60 4.34 -4.31
C ALA A 106 -13.07 5.66 -4.87
N ALA A 107 -12.09 6.28 -4.19
CA ALA A 107 -11.47 7.51 -4.64
C ALA A 107 -10.80 7.37 -6.01
N LEU A 108 -10.16 6.22 -6.28
CA LEU A 108 -9.56 5.94 -7.58
C LEU A 108 -10.61 5.71 -8.67
N ALA A 109 -11.70 5.01 -8.34
CA ALA A 109 -12.80 4.78 -9.26
C ALA A 109 -13.45 6.10 -9.74
N GLU A 110 -13.58 7.10 -8.85
CA GLU A 110 -14.06 8.44 -9.22
C GLU A 110 -13.09 9.18 -10.17
N LYS A 111 -11.79 8.85 -10.15
CA LYS A 111 -10.75 9.53 -10.94
C LYS A 111 -10.38 8.82 -12.24
N LEU A 112 -10.68 7.52 -12.36
CA LEU A 112 -10.28 6.68 -13.50
C LEU A 112 -11.43 5.85 -14.09
N ASP A 113 -12.69 6.27 -13.90
CA ASP A 113 -13.83 5.53 -14.48
C ASP A 113 -13.63 5.33 -16.00
N LYS A 114 -13.45 4.07 -16.39
CA LYS A 114 -13.21 3.60 -17.77
C LYS A 114 -14.37 3.90 -18.72
N THR A 115 -15.51 4.30 -18.19
CA THR A 115 -16.72 4.66 -18.94
C THR A 115 -16.99 6.17 -18.97
N ALA A 116 -16.25 6.96 -18.20
CA ALA A 116 -16.35 8.41 -18.21
C ALA A 116 -15.43 9.03 -19.29
N ASN A 117 -15.87 10.14 -19.89
CA ASN A 117 -15.05 11.01 -20.76
C ASN A 117 -13.64 11.15 -20.17
N ALA A 118 -12.59 11.14 -21.02
CA ALA A 118 -11.18 11.20 -20.61
C ALA A 118 -10.97 11.95 -19.29
N VAL A 119 -10.94 11.24 -18.16
CA VAL A 119 -11.15 11.82 -16.82
C VAL A 119 -10.01 12.79 -16.45
N SER A 120 -8.87 12.69 -17.16
CA SER A 120 -7.72 13.60 -17.09
C SER A 120 -7.79 14.82 -18.01
N ALA A 121 -8.70 14.85 -19.00
CA ALA A 121 -8.90 15.98 -19.88
C ALA A 121 -9.87 16.99 -19.27
N SER A 122 -9.59 17.51 -18.07
CA SER A 122 -10.42 18.54 -17.41
C SER A 122 -10.71 19.75 -18.32
N LYS A 123 -9.83 19.99 -19.31
CA LYS A 123 -9.98 21.01 -20.34
C LYS A 123 -11.07 20.73 -21.40
N LEU A 124 -11.57 19.50 -21.49
CA LEU A 124 -12.70 19.08 -22.33
C LEU A 124 -13.99 18.84 -21.51
N ALA A 125 -13.91 18.85 -20.17
CA ALA A 125 -15.10 18.80 -19.30
C ALA A 125 -16.03 20.00 -19.52
N THR A 126 -15.45 21.19 -19.73
CA THR A 126 -16.17 22.30 -20.37
C THR A 126 -16.06 22.13 -21.88
N ALA A 127 -17.18 21.84 -22.54
CA ALA A 127 -17.20 21.63 -23.99
C ALA A 127 -16.55 22.81 -24.71
N ARG A 128 -15.66 22.50 -25.66
CA ARG A 128 -14.98 23.51 -26.47
C ARG A 128 -15.78 23.74 -27.74
N ASN A 129 -16.15 24.98 -28.00
CA ASN A 129 -16.78 25.35 -29.26
C ASN A 129 -15.72 25.35 -30.37
N ILE A 130 -15.78 24.38 -31.28
CA ILE A 130 -14.97 24.34 -32.48
C ILE A 130 -15.74 25.10 -33.56
N SER A 131 -15.18 26.23 -34.02
CA SER A 131 -15.81 27.10 -35.03
C SER A 131 -15.01 27.16 -36.32
N LEU A 132 -15.72 27.15 -37.43
CA LEU A 132 -15.24 27.52 -38.76
C LEU A 132 -15.66 28.96 -39.00
N ASN A 133 -14.69 29.82 -39.30
CA ASN A 133 -14.92 31.25 -39.58
C ASN A 133 -14.38 31.57 -40.98
N GLY A 134 -15.16 32.29 -41.79
CA GLY A 134 -14.81 32.62 -43.16
C GLY A 134 -16.03 32.66 -44.08
N VAL A 135 -15.84 32.32 -45.36
CA VAL A 135 -16.95 32.21 -46.33
C VAL A 135 -17.94 31.12 -45.93
N VAL A 136 -17.43 30.02 -45.36
CA VAL A 136 -18.21 28.95 -44.76
C VAL A 136 -18.08 29.07 -43.25
N VAL A 137 -19.22 29.17 -42.56
CA VAL A 137 -19.33 29.24 -41.11
C VAL A 137 -20.12 28.06 -40.55
N GLY A 138 -19.70 27.59 -39.38
CA GLY A 138 -20.32 26.51 -38.64
C GLY A 138 -19.63 26.34 -37.29
N ALA A 139 -20.35 25.85 -36.28
CA ALA A 139 -19.76 25.66 -34.96
C ALA A 139 -20.40 24.47 -34.25
N VAL A 140 -19.61 23.72 -33.49
CA VAL A 140 -20.09 22.62 -32.66
C VAL A 140 -19.33 22.57 -31.35
N ASN A 141 -20.02 22.22 -30.28
CA ASN A 141 -19.38 21.94 -29.01
C ASN A 141 -18.83 20.51 -29.03
N PHE A 142 -17.56 20.35 -28.67
CA PHE A 142 -16.91 19.05 -28.51
C PHE A 142 -16.47 18.87 -27.05
N ASP A 143 -16.92 17.78 -26.43
CA ASP A 143 -16.58 17.38 -25.06
C ASP A 143 -15.88 16.00 -24.99
N GLY A 144 -15.64 15.36 -26.13
CA GLY A 144 -14.96 14.07 -26.21
C GLY A 144 -15.84 12.84 -25.90
N SER A 145 -17.14 13.02 -25.67
CA SER A 145 -18.09 11.91 -25.44
C SER A 145 -18.36 11.06 -26.68
N GLY A 146 -18.10 11.60 -27.87
CA GLY A 146 -18.26 10.92 -29.13
C GLY A 146 -17.90 11.80 -30.32
N ASN A 147 -18.10 11.27 -31.52
CA ASN A 147 -17.88 12.01 -32.75
C ASN A 147 -18.89 13.17 -32.87
N VAL A 148 -18.42 14.31 -33.38
CA VAL A 148 -19.26 15.48 -33.67
C VAL A 148 -19.14 15.85 -35.15
N VAL A 149 -20.23 16.36 -35.72
CA VAL A 149 -20.28 16.79 -37.11
C VAL A 149 -20.49 18.30 -37.14
N ILE A 150 -19.61 19.03 -37.82
CA ILE A 150 -19.82 20.44 -38.12
C ILE A 150 -20.56 20.53 -39.45
N THR A 151 -21.86 20.80 -39.40
CA THR A 151 -22.67 21.00 -40.60
C THR A 151 -22.27 22.32 -41.25
N THR A 152 -21.93 22.27 -42.54
CA THR A 152 -21.68 23.45 -43.37
C THR A 152 -22.68 23.49 -44.51
N ASP A 153 -23.25 24.67 -44.77
CA ASP A 153 -24.25 24.84 -45.82
C ASP A 153 -23.61 25.37 -47.11
N THR A 154 -23.90 24.67 -48.21
CA THR A 154 -23.51 25.05 -49.58
C THR A 154 -24.01 26.44 -50.00
N THR A 155 -25.09 26.97 -49.41
CA THR A 155 -25.54 28.35 -49.67
C THR A 155 -24.51 29.39 -49.24
N GLN A 156 -23.65 29.07 -48.28
CA GLN A 156 -22.59 29.97 -47.83
C GLN A 156 -21.46 30.07 -48.86
N LEU A 157 -21.24 29.02 -49.66
CA LEU A 157 -20.28 29.03 -50.78
C LEU A 157 -20.77 29.93 -51.93
N ALA A 158 -22.09 30.14 -52.07
CA ALA A 158 -22.66 31.02 -53.11
C ALA A 158 -22.20 32.48 -52.97
N LYS A 159 -21.75 32.90 -51.78
CA LYS A 159 -21.15 34.23 -51.55
C LYS A 159 -19.82 34.43 -52.29
N LEU A 160 -19.20 33.35 -52.76
CA LEU A 160 -17.99 33.37 -53.59
C LEU A 160 -18.31 33.32 -55.10
N ALA A 161 -19.55 33.01 -55.49
CA ALA A 161 -19.97 32.91 -56.89
C ALA A 161 -20.21 34.30 -57.50
N GLY A 162 -19.11 35.01 -57.82
CA GLY A 162 -19.11 36.18 -58.70
C GLY A 162 -18.68 35.81 -60.13
N ALA A 163 -18.84 36.72 -61.10
CA ALA A 163 -18.56 36.48 -62.52
C ALA A 163 -17.13 35.97 -62.84
N ALA A 164 -16.19 36.06 -61.89
CA ALA A 164 -14.82 35.58 -62.01
C ALA A 164 -14.60 34.12 -61.56
N PHE A 165 -15.57 33.47 -60.89
CA PHE A 165 -15.47 32.09 -60.41
C PHE A 165 -16.36 31.18 -61.29
N THR A 166 -15.77 30.55 -62.30
CA THR A 166 -16.49 29.71 -63.29
C THR A 166 -16.38 28.20 -63.02
N GLY A 167 -15.63 27.79 -61.98
CA GLY A 167 -15.49 26.39 -61.56
C GLY A 167 -16.56 25.96 -60.55
N ALA A 168 -16.92 24.68 -60.55
CA ALA A 168 -17.82 24.12 -59.55
C ALA A 168 -17.19 24.23 -58.14
N VAL A 169 -17.84 24.98 -57.24
CA VAL A 169 -17.37 25.10 -55.86
C VAL A 169 -17.88 23.90 -55.08
N SER A 170 -17.01 22.92 -54.81
CA SER A 170 -17.31 21.77 -53.97
C SER A 170 -16.71 21.97 -52.59
N ALA A 171 -17.48 21.75 -51.53
CA ALA A 171 -16.93 21.75 -50.17
C ALA A 171 -15.95 20.58 -50.03
N PRO A 172 -14.80 20.74 -49.34
CA PRO A 172 -13.95 19.59 -49.01
C PRO A 172 -14.78 18.60 -48.20
N SER A 173 -14.94 17.37 -48.70
CA SER A 173 -15.51 16.29 -47.89
C SER A 173 -14.46 15.90 -46.85
N PHE A 174 -14.63 16.36 -45.62
CA PHE A 174 -13.91 15.74 -44.51
C PHE A 174 -14.48 14.33 -44.34
N ASN A 175 -13.59 13.34 -44.36
CA ASN A 175 -13.93 11.93 -44.32
C ASN A 175 -14.87 11.62 -43.14
N THR A 176 -16.07 11.12 -43.44
CA THR A 176 -17.12 10.81 -42.45
C THR A 176 -17.16 9.34 -42.05
N THR A 177 -16.20 8.52 -42.46
CA THR A 177 -16.13 7.14 -41.94
C THR A 177 -15.70 7.17 -40.47
N PRO A 178 -16.45 6.50 -39.57
CA PRO A 178 -16.15 6.44 -38.15
C PRO A 178 -14.82 5.74 -37.84
#